data_AF-A0A1K9ZX70-F1
#
_entry.id   AF-A0A1K9ZX70-F1
#
_cell.length_a   1.000
_cell.length_b   1.000
_cell.length_c   1.000
_cell.angle_alpha   90.00
_cell.angle_beta   90.00
_cell.angle_gamma   90.00
#
_symmetry.space_group_name_H-M   'P 1'
#
loop_
_entity.id
_entity.type
_entity.pdbx_description
1 polymer ?
#
loop_
_entity_poly.entity_id
_entity_poly.type
_entity_poly.pdbx_seq_one_letter_code
_entity_poly.pdbx_strand_id
1 'polypeptide(L)'
;MVRFIVLIALLLAGAIGAPYLMGNKGYVMIAAGDYVIDATVSSAVVMIIAFYFTLLGFEALINKLTHSLGWFNRYHQARAKIQTEKGILALASGDFKQAETLTLKAAKKAQVPVLNYLAAAQSAQGLGNEEKRDEYLLLAHKNADKNILAVEITQAKLQIEQQQFEQAFASLSALHDKHPKHKVVLTMFKAVCIERKEWGQLLSLIPTLQKQKLLTSGEADELRKHSHFEHLGEVAKQQGSTGLLDTWSSLPKALKHDGRYLAETVNLLMGRNDHQSAYLLMMDALSNELYPELISLTPKLNISDYHALIERLKRLQKTREGSGLLAVCIGQLMVKEGRWSEAVEELSQGISQSPSTSAYTALAHAYEKLGLVNDANATYKKSLSYHQQA
;
A
#
# COMPACT_ATOMS: atom_id res chain seq x y z
N MET A 1 45.93 -14.63 -41.37
CA MET A 1 47.08 -13.87 -41.91
C MET A 1 48.41 -14.38 -41.37
N VAL A 2 48.76 -14.15 -40.09
CA VAL A 2 50.08 -14.54 -39.52
C VAL A 2 50.38 -16.05 -39.65
N ARG A 3 49.42 -16.92 -39.36
CA ARG A 3 49.58 -18.39 -39.48
C ARG A 3 49.90 -18.86 -40.91
N PHE A 4 49.40 -18.14 -41.93
CA PHE A 4 49.62 -18.47 -43.34
C PHE A 4 51.01 -18.03 -43.82
N ILE A 5 51.47 -16.86 -43.35
CA ILE A 5 52.80 -16.32 -43.65
C ILE A 5 53.90 -17.18 -43.01
N VAL A 6 53.72 -17.59 -41.75
CA VAL A 6 54.67 -18.48 -41.05
C VAL A 6 54.77 -19.83 -41.76
N LEU A 7 53.66 -20.35 -42.28
CA LEU A 7 53.65 -21.63 -42.99
C LEU A 7 54.31 -21.53 -44.36
N ILE A 8 54.05 -20.47 -45.13
CA ILE A 8 54.77 -20.19 -46.39
C ILE A 8 56.28 -20.03 -46.14
N ALA A 9 56.67 -19.33 -45.07
CA ALA A 9 58.07 -19.19 -44.69
C ALA A 9 58.71 -20.54 -44.33
N LEU A 10 57.99 -21.41 -43.61
CA LEU A 10 58.46 -22.75 -43.23
C LEU A 10 58.51 -23.70 -44.45
N LEU A 11 57.58 -23.56 -45.40
CA LEU A 11 57.56 -24.29 -46.67
C LEU A 11 58.70 -23.84 -47.59
N LEU A 12 58.98 -22.54 -47.67
CA LEU A 12 60.12 -21.98 -48.40
C LEU A 12 61.43 -22.41 -47.76
N ALA A 13 61.54 -22.35 -46.42
CA ALA A 13 62.72 -22.83 -45.70
C ALA A 13 62.94 -24.34 -45.91
N GLY A 14 61.87 -25.14 -45.90
CA GLY A 14 61.92 -26.57 -46.21
C GLY A 14 62.29 -26.87 -47.66
N ALA A 15 61.73 -26.13 -48.62
CA ALA A 15 62.00 -26.31 -50.06
C ALA A 15 63.43 -25.87 -50.44
N ILE A 16 63.97 -24.84 -49.78
CA ILE A 16 65.34 -24.36 -49.99
C ILE A 16 66.34 -25.21 -49.20
N GLY A 17 65.99 -25.68 -48.00
CA GLY A 17 66.87 -26.49 -47.15
C GLY A 17 66.91 -27.98 -47.52
N ALA A 18 65.83 -28.55 -48.06
CA ALA A 18 65.76 -29.97 -48.42
C ALA A 18 66.82 -30.42 -49.45
N PRO A 19 67.13 -29.66 -50.52
CA PRO A 19 68.18 -30.01 -51.47
C PRO A 19 69.59 -30.04 -50.86
N TYR A 20 69.87 -29.20 -49.87
CA TYR A 20 71.19 -29.17 -49.20
C TYR A 20 71.41 -30.34 -48.24
N LEU A 21 70.34 -31.06 -47.88
CA LEU A 21 70.40 -32.31 -47.12
C LEU A 21 70.43 -33.56 -48.04
N MET A 22 70.24 -33.38 -49.36
CA MET A 22 70.14 -34.46 -50.36
C MET A 22 71.51 -34.93 -50.86
N GLY A 23 72.32 -35.51 -49.97
CA GLY A 23 73.29 -36.54 -50.35
C GLY A 23 72.66 -37.93 -50.50
N ASN A 24 71.46 -38.14 -49.94
CA ASN A 24 70.65 -39.35 -50.08
C ASN A 24 69.17 -38.96 -50.07
N LYS A 25 68.33 -39.65 -50.84
CA LYS A 25 66.88 -39.44 -50.86
C LYS A 25 66.33 -39.64 -49.43
N GLY A 26 66.02 -38.54 -48.74
CA GLY A 26 65.54 -38.58 -47.37
C GLY A 26 64.30 -39.49 -47.25
N TYR A 27 64.39 -40.45 -46.34
CA TYR A 27 63.37 -41.45 -46.06
C TYR A 27 62.77 -41.19 -44.67
N VAL A 28 61.44 -41.22 -44.59
CA VAL A 28 60.68 -41.03 -43.36
C VAL A 28 59.86 -42.29 -43.14
N MET A 29 60.19 -43.03 -42.08
CA MET A 29 59.45 -44.19 -41.62
C MET A 29 58.66 -43.79 -40.38
N ILE A 30 57.35 -43.97 -40.42
CA ILE A 30 56.48 -43.79 -39.26
C ILE A 30 55.97 -45.18 -38.88
N ALA A 31 56.46 -45.70 -37.76
CA ALA A 31 56.03 -46.99 -37.21
C ALA A 31 55.06 -46.77 -36.04
N ALA A 32 53.86 -47.31 -36.13
CA ALA A 32 52.85 -47.28 -35.08
C ALA A 32 52.28 -48.70 -34.89
N GLY A 33 52.84 -49.44 -33.93
CA GLY A 33 52.52 -50.86 -33.74
C GLY A 33 52.93 -51.68 -34.97
N ASP A 34 51.99 -52.45 -35.53
CA ASP A 34 52.21 -53.28 -36.72
C ASP A 34 52.11 -52.49 -38.04
N TYR A 35 51.77 -51.21 -37.99
CA TYR A 35 51.67 -50.35 -39.17
C TYR A 35 52.96 -49.56 -39.40
N VAL A 36 53.62 -49.84 -40.52
CA VAL A 36 54.78 -49.09 -40.99
C VAL A 36 54.39 -48.33 -42.25
N ILE A 37 54.51 -47.00 -42.21
CA ILE A 37 54.30 -46.14 -43.37
C ILE A 37 55.65 -45.66 -43.88
N ASP A 38 55.98 -46.07 -45.09
CA ASP A 38 57.20 -45.70 -45.81
C ASP A 38 56.94 -44.52 -46.74
N ALA A 39 57.52 -43.36 -46.42
CA ALA A 39 57.35 -42.14 -47.21
C ALA A 39 58.70 -41.49 -47.55
N THR A 40 58.77 -40.87 -48.73
CA THR A 40 59.85 -39.92 -49.03
C THR A 40 59.61 -38.60 -48.30
N VAL A 41 60.68 -37.86 -47.98
CA VAL A 41 60.56 -36.54 -47.33
C VAL A 41 59.64 -35.60 -48.13
N SER A 42 59.68 -35.62 -49.46
CA SER A 42 58.79 -34.81 -50.31
C SER A 42 57.32 -35.22 -50.18
N SER A 43 57.01 -36.53 -50.17
CA SER A 43 55.63 -37.01 -49.97
C SER A 43 55.12 -36.72 -48.56
N ALA A 44 55.97 -36.78 -47.54
CA ALA A 44 55.61 -36.45 -46.17
C ALA A 44 55.27 -34.95 -46.03
N VAL A 45 56.04 -34.07 -46.67
CA VAL A 45 55.76 -32.63 -46.71
C VAL A 45 54.42 -32.34 -47.40
N VAL A 46 54.15 -32.97 -48.55
CA VAL A 46 52.87 -32.82 -49.25
C VAL A 46 51.70 -33.33 -48.38
N MET A 47 51.87 -34.45 -47.67
CA MET A 47 50.84 -35.00 -46.78
C MET A 47 50.56 -34.08 -45.59
N ILE A 48 51.57 -33.46 -44.98
CA ILE A 48 51.41 -32.48 -43.90
C ILE A 48 50.66 -31.25 -44.40
N ILE A 49 51.01 -30.76 -45.60
CA ILE A 49 50.33 -29.62 -46.23
C ILE A 49 48.86 -29.96 -46.50
N ALA A 50 48.59 -31.13 -47.10
CA ALA A 50 47.24 -31.60 -47.36
C ALA A 50 46.43 -31.75 -46.06
N PHE A 51 47.01 -32.38 -45.03
CA PHE A 51 46.37 -32.53 -43.71
C PHE A 51 46.04 -31.18 -43.08
N TYR A 52 46.94 -30.21 -43.15
CA TYR A 52 46.70 -28.85 -42.66
C TYR A 52 45.56 -28.14 -43.41
N PHE A 53 45.52 -28.22 -44.74
CA PHE A 53 44.40 -27.67 -45.51
C PHE A 53 43.07 -28.36 -45.20
N THR A 54 43.12 -29.67 -44.92
CA THR A 54 41.94 -30.45 -44.49
C THR A 54 41.43 -29.97 -43.13
N LEU A 55 42.34 -29.74 -42.17
CA LEU A 55 42.00 -29.15 -40.86
C LEU A 55 41.41 -27.75 -41.00
N LEU A 56 41.98 -26.89 -41.85
CA LEU A 56 41.42 -25.56 -42.12
C LEU A 56 40.03 -25.62 -42.77
N GLY A 57 39.82 -26.55 -43.70
CA GLY A 57 38.52 -26.80 -44.32
C GLY A 57 37.48 -27.25 -43.28
N PHE A 58 37.88 -28.13 -42.37
CA PHE A 58 37.03 -28.61 -41.27
C PHE A 58 36.70 -27.50 -40.26
N GLU A 59 37.68 -26.68 -39.88
CA GLU A 59 37.47 -25.51 -39.01
C GLU A 59 36.53 -24.48 -39.66
N ALA A 60 36.70 -24.21 -40.96
CA ALA A 60 35.81 -23.32 -41.72
C ALA A 60 34.38 -23.86 -41.81
N LEU A 61 34.22 -25.18 -41.97
CA LEU A 61 32.92 -25.83 -42.02
C LEU A 61 32.18 -25.74 -40.66
N ILE A 62 32.90 -26.00 -39.56
CA ILE A 62 32.36 -25.88 -38.20
C ILE A 62 31.97 -24.42 -37.91
N ASN A 63 32.86 -23.46 -38.21
CA ASN A 63 32.57 -22.04 -37.98
C ASN A 63 31.39 -21.54 -38.83
N LYS A 64 31.22 -22.03 -40.06
CA LYS A 64 30.06 -21.67 -40.88
C LYS A 64 28.75 -22.22 -40.31
N LEU A 65 28.77 -23.44 -39.76
CA LEU A 65 27.61 -24.08 -39.15
C LEU A 65 27.22 -23.40 -37.82
N THR A 66 28.20 -23.05 -36.97
CA THR A 66 27.95 -22.33 -35.71
C THR A 66 27.49 -20.90 -35.94
N HIS A 67 28.04 -20.20 -36.95
CA HIS A 67 27.60 -18.85 -37.33
C HIS A 67 26.19 -18.83 -37.95
N SER A 68 25.77 -19.92 -38.61
CA SER A 68 24.41 -20.13 -39.11
C SER A 68 23.39 -20.29 -37.97
N LEU A 69 23.74 -21.05 -36.92
CA LEU A 69 22.92 -21.18 -35.71
C LEU A 69 22.78 -19.86 -34.93
N GLY A 70 23.84 -19.04 -34.90
CA GLY A 70 23.81 -17.70 -34.32
C GLY A 70 22.87 -16.73 -35.06
N TRP A 71 22.77 -16.83 -36.39
CA TRP A 71 21.84 -16.02 -37.19
C TRP A 71 20.37 -16.40 -36.93
N PHE A 72 20.06 -17.68 -36.79
CA PHE A 72 18.71 -18.14 -36.47
C PHE A 72 18.23 -17.64 -35.10
N ASN A 73 19.09 -17.71 -34.08
CA ASN A 73 18.75 -17.21 -32.75
C ASN A 73 18.56 -15.68 -32.75
N ARG A 74 19.40 -14.93 -33.48
CA ARG A 74 19.24 -13.48 -33.67
C ARG A 74 17.96 -13.11 -34.41
N TYR A 75 17.60 -13.87 -35.45
CA TYR A 75 16.34 -13.67 -36.19
C TYR A 75 15.13 -13.91 -35.29
N HIS A 76 15.12 -14.98 -34.49
CA HIS A 76 14.04 -15.25 -33.54
C HIS A 76 13.92 -14.19 -32.44
N GLN A 77 15.04 -13.70 -31.91
CA GLN A 77 15.03 -12.61 -30.94
C GLN A 77 14.53 -11.30 -31.55
N ALA A 78 14.95 -10.96 -32.78
CA ALA A 78 14.44 -9.79 -33.49
C ALA A 78 12.92 -9.89 -33.74
N ARG A 79 12.44 -11.08 -34.10
CA ARG A 79 11.00 -11.33 -34.28
C ARG A 79 10.24 -11.24 -32.96
N ALA A 80 10.78 -11.80 -31.86
CA ALA A 80 10.18 -11.70 -30.53
C ALA A 80 10.10 -10.24 -30.05
N LYS A 81 11.12 -9.43 -30.37
CA LYS A 81 11.11 -7.99 -30.09
C LYS A 81 9.97 -7.27 -30.83
N ILE A 82 9.83 -7.50 -32.14
CA ILE A 82 8.73 -6.92 -32.94
C ILE A 82 7.36 -7.37 -32.39
N GLN A 83 7.23 -8.63 -31.98
CA GLN A 83 6.00 -9.14 -31.38
C GLN A 83 5.72 -8.51 -30.01
N THR A 84 6.75 -8.28 -29.20
CA THR A 84 6.63 -7.56 -27.92
C THR A 84 6.14 -6.14 -28.15
N GLU A 85 6.76 -5.40 -29.08
CA GLU A 85 6.37 -4.03 -29.42
C GLU A 85 4.92 -3.95 -29.91
N LYS A 86 4.53 -4.82 -30.86
CA LYS A 86 3.15 -4.88 -31.35
C LYS A 86 2.16 -5.29 -30.26
N GLY A 87 2.54 -6.23 -29.39
CA GLY A 87 1.70 -6.68 -28.28
C GLY A 87 1.48 -5.59 -27.23
N ILE A 88 2.52 -4.81 -26.90
CA ILE A 88 2.41 -3.67 -25.98
C ILE A 88 1.55 -2.56 -26.59
N LEU A 89 1.70 -2.28 -27.89
CA LEU A 89 0.84 -1.31 -28.58
C LEU A 89 -0.62 -1.78 -28.60
N ALA A 90 -0.87 -3.06 -28.87
CA ALA A 90 -2.21 -3.65 -28.82
C ALA A 90 -2.82 -3.56 -27.41
N LEU A 91 -2.02 -3.78 -26.36
CA LEU A 91 -2.45 -3.63 -24.97
C LEU A 91 -2.84 -2.18 -24.68
N ALA A 92 -2.01 -1.22 -25.10
CA ALA A 92 -2.28 0.20 -24.94
C ALA A 92 -3.53 0.68 -25.71
N SER A 93 -3.84 0.05 -26.85
CA SER A 93 -5.05 0.32 -27.62
C SER A 93 -6.29 -0.45 -27.12
N GLY A 94 -6.17 -1.28 -26.09
CA GLY A 94 -7.26 -2.10 -25.55
C GLY A 94 -7.61 -3.35 -26.37
N ASP A 95 -6.82 -3.72 -27.38
CA ASP A 95 -6.95 -5.00 -28.08
C ASP A 95 -6.26 -6.10 -27.26
N PHE A 96 -6.91 -6.46 -26.14
CA PHE A 96 -6.37 -7.41 -25.17
C PHE A 96 -6.14 -8.80 -25.78
N LYS A 97 -6.98 -9.22 -26.73
CA LYS A 97 -6.85 -10.54 -27.37
C LYS A 97 -5.60 -10.62 -28.23
N GLN A 98 -5.34 -9.59 -29.04
CA GLN A 98 -4.12 -9.52 -29.84
C GLN A 98 -2.89 -9.35 -28.95
N ALA A 99 -2.98 -8.51 -27.92
CA ALA A 99 -1.92 -8.28 -26.95
C ALA A 99 -1.48 -9.57 -26.24
N GLU A 100 -2.43 -10.33 -25.68
CA GLU A 100 -2.18 -11.62 -25.02
C GLU A 100 -1.45 -12.58 -25.99
N THR A 101 -1.97 -12.71 -27.22
CA THR A 101 -1.43 -13.64 -28.21
C THR A 101 0.00 -13.28 -28.62
N LEU A 102 0.28 -12.00 -28.88
CA LEU A 102 1.59 -11.55 -29.35
C LEU A 102 2.63 -11.60 -28.24
N THR A 103 2.28 -11.17 -27.03
CA THR A 103 3.19 -11.14 -25.88
C THR A 103 3.54 -12.56 -25.42
N LEU A 104 2.58 -13.49 -25.35
CA LEU A 104 2.89 -14.89 -25.03
C LEU A 104 3.80 -15.57 -26.06
N LYS A 105 3.58 -15.30 -27.36
CA LYS A 105 4.46 -15.81 -28.42
C LYS A 105 5.88 -15.27 -28.27
N ALA A 106 6.01 -13.98 -27.91
CA ALA A 106 7.30 -13.35 -27.68
C ALA A 106 8.00 -13.87 -26.41
N ALA A 107 7.27 -14.14 -25.33
CA ALA A 107 7.81 -14.49 -24.02
C ALA A 107 8.82 -15.65 -24.06
N LYS A 108 8.56 -16.68 -24.88
CA LYS A 108 9.43 -17.88 -24.99
C LYS A 108 10.81 -17.62 -25.60
N LYS A 109 10.97 -16.52 -26.35
CA LYS A 109 12.19 -16.22 -27.14
C LYS A 109 12.73 -14.80 -26.91
N ALA A 110 12.04 -13.99 -26.13
CA ALA A 110 12.46 -12.65 -25.76
C ALA A 110 13.65 -12.69 -24.79
N GLN A 111 14.49 -11.66 -24.87
CA GLN A 111 15.58 -11.47 -23.90
C GLN A 111 15.06 -11.11 -22.49
N VAL A 112 13.86 -10.53 -22.40
CA VAL A 112 13.18 -10.19 -21.14
C VAL A 112 11.79 -10.82 -21.11
N PRO A 113 11.67 -12.13 -20.77
CA PRO A 113 10.39 -12.84 -20.77
C PRO A 113 9.37 -12.25 -19.79
N VAL A 114 9.83 -11.78 -18.61
CA VAL A 114 8.97 -11.19 -17.57
C VAL A 114 8.08 -10.06 -18.08
N LEU A 115 8.61 -9.16 -18.93
CA LEU A 115 7.84 -8.06 -19.51
C LEU A 115 6.64 -8.57 -20.31
N ASN A 116 6.86 -9.61 -21.11
CA ASN A 116 5.82 -10.20 -21.94
C ASN A 116 4.78 -10.94 -21.11
N TYR A 117 5.19 -11.65 -20.05
CA TYR A 117 4.24 -12.29 -19.13
C TYR A 117 3.40 -11.28 -18.34
N LEU A 118 3.98 -10.14 -17.94
CA LEU A 118 3.22 -9.06 -17.31
C LEU A 118 2.19 -8.44 -18.26
N ALA A 119 2.59 -8.18 -19.50
CA ALA A 119 1.66 -7.68 -20.52
C ALA A 119 0.56 -8.71 -20.86
N ALA A 120 0.88 -10.01 -20.87
CA ALA A 120 -0.10 -11.06 -21.01
C ALA A 120 -1.06 -11.12 -19.81
N ALA A 121 -0.57 -10.97 -18.58
CA ALA A 121 -1.41 -10.92 -17.37
C ALA A 121 -2.39 -9.73 -17.40
N GLN A 122 -1.91 -8.54 -17.77
CA GLN A 122 -2.76 -7.35 -17.97
C GLN A 122 -3.79 -7.54 -19.10
N SER A 123 -3.41 -8.24 -20.16
CA SER A 123 -4.33 -8.57 -21.25
C SER A 123 -5.42 -9.56 -20.79
N ALA A 124 -5.05 -10.61 -20.06
CA ALA A 124 -5.99 -11.59 -19.51
C ALA A 124 -6.99 -10.94 -18.54
N GLN A 125 -6.51 -10.02 -17.70
CA GLN A 125 -7.33 -9.17 -16.85
C GLN A 125 -8.35 -8.36 -17.68
N GLY A 126 -7.91 -7.67 -18.73
CA GLY A 126 -8.80 -6.89 -19.62
C GLY A 126 -9.83 -7.75 -20.36
N LEU A 127 -9.57 -9.04 -20.52
CA LEU A 127 -10.51 -10.03 -21.04
C LEU A 127 -11.41 -10.67 -19.96
N GLY A 128 -11.23 -10.32 -18.68
CA GLY A 128 -11.95 -10.89 -17.55
C GLY A 128 -11.55 -12.34 -17.20
N ASN A 129 -10.37 -12.79 -17.61
CA ASN A 129 -9.88 -14.15 -17.32
C ASN A 129 -8.85 -14.15 -16.19
N GLU A 130 -9.33 -14.36 -14.96
CA GLU A 130 -8.51 -14.35 -13.74
C GLU A 130 -7.55 -15.53 -13.64
N GLU A 131 -7.99 -16.73 -14.04
CA GLU A 131 -7.14 -17.93 -13.99
C GLU A 131 -5.88 -17.78 -14.84
N LYS A 132 -6.05 -17.30 -16.08
CA LYS A 132 -4.92 -17.03 -16.97
C LYS A 132 -4.04 -15.88 -16.46
N ARG A 133 -4.65 -14.83 -15.91
CA ARG A 133 -3.89 -13.73 -15.29
C ARG A 133 -2.95 -14.27 -14.23
N ASP A 134 -3.45 -15.11 -13.33
CA ASP A 134 -2.66 -15.66 -12.22
C ASP A 134 -1.60 -16.64 -12.71
N GLU A 135 -1.91 -17.46 -13.73
CA GLU A 135 -0.91 -18.30 -14.41
C GLU A 135 0.22 -17.45 -15.00
N TYR A 136 -0.11 -16.35 -15.70
CA TYR A 136 0.87 -15.47 -16.32
C TYR A 136 1.69 -14.70 -15.28
N LEU A 137 1.09 -14.28 -14.15
CA LEU A 137 1.82 -13.68 -13.04
C LEU A 137 2.81 -14.67 -12.40
N LEU A 138 2.43 -15.94 -12.28
CA LEU A 138 3.32 -16.99 -11.79
C LEU A 138 4.48 -17.25 -12.75
N LEU A 139 4.22 -17.25 -14.06
CA LEU A 139 5.27 -17.32 -15.09
C LEU A 139 6.18 -16.08 -15.05
N ALA A 140 5.61 -14.89 -14.83
CA ALA A 140 6.39 -13.66 -14.67
C ALA A 140 7.32 -13.74 -13.46
N HIS A 141 6.82 -14.20 -12.30
CA HIS A 141 7.62 -14.43 -11.09
C HIS A 141 8.77 -15.42 -11.33
N LYS A 142 8.51 -16.56 -11.99
CA LYS A 142 9.53 -17.56 -12.33
C LYS A 142 10.64 -17.03 -13.26
N ASN A 143 10.33 -16.04 -14.10
CA ASN A 143 11.26 -15.46 -15.08
C ASN A 143 11.69 -14.03 -14.71
N ALA A 144 11.46 -13.60 -13.46
CA ALA A 144 11.68 -12.22 -13.06
C ALA A 144 13.16 -11.85 -12.92
N ASP A 145 14.05 -12.81 -12.63
CA ASP A 145 15.45 -12.61 -12.24
C ASP A 145 15.59 -11.47 -11.20
N LYS A 146 16.01 -10.28 -11.64
CA LYS A 146 16.18 -9.08 -10.78
C LYS A 146 14.94 -8.16 -10.73
N ASN A 147 13.89 -8.46 -11.48
CA ASN A 147 12.70 -7.62 -11.69
C ASN A 147 11.49 -8.05 -10.83
N ILE A 148 11.71 -8.78 -9.73
CA ILE A 148 10.65 -9.29 -8.85
C ILE A 148 9.71 -8.17 -8.37
N LEU A 149 10.28 -7.01 -8.01
CA LEU A 149 9.52 -5.82 -7.60
C LEU A 149 8.49 -5.37 -8.65
N ALA A 150 8.84 -5.41 -9.94
CA ALA A 150 7.91 -5.04 -11.00
C ALA A 150 6.72 -6.00 -11.10
N VAL A 151 6.96 -7.30 -10.85
CA VAL A 151 5.91 -8.31 -10.82
C VAL A 151 4.99 -8.09 -9.61
N GLU A 152 5.53 -7.93 -8.41
CA GLU A 152 4.75 -7.70 -7.18
C GLU A 152 3.92 -6.40 -7.26
N ILE A 153 4.49 -5.31 -7.80
CA ILE A 153 3.73 -4.07 -8.03
C ILE A 153 2.60 -4.28 -9.05
N THR A 154 2.86 -5.02 -10.13
CA THR A 154 1.85 -5.26 -11.17
C THR A 154 0.72 -6.12 -10.63
N GLN A 155 1.05 -7.16 -9.87
CA GLN A 155 0.07 -8.00 -9.17
C GLN A 155 -0.82 -7.15 -8.24
N ALA A 156 -0.22 -6.30 -7.40
CA ALA A 156 -0.98 -5.42 -6.51
C ALA A 156 -1.88 -4.43 -7.29
N LYS A 157 -1.44 -3.92 -8.44
CA LYS A 157 -2.27 -3.05 -9.30
C LYS A 157 -3.48 -3.81 -9.85
N LEU A 158 -3.27 -5.00 -10.39
CA LEU A 158 -4.34 -5.84 -10.93
C LEU A 158 -5.37 -6.20 -9.86
N GLN A 159 -4.91 -6.50 -8.62
CA GLN A 159 -5.79 -6.74 -7.48
C GLN A 159 -6.65 -5.51 -7.13
N ILE A 160 -6.06 -4.31 -7.10
CA ILE A 160 -6.81 -3.06 -6.87
C ILE A 160 -7.83 -2.81 -7.98
N GLU A 161 -7.45 -3.02 -9.25
CA GLU A 161 -8.33 -2.84 -10.40
C GLU A 161 -9.55 -3.77 -10.36
N GLN A 162 -9.41 -4.98 -9.79
CA GLN A 162 -10.53 -5.89 -9.54
C GLN A 162 -11.27 -5.64 -8.21
N GLN A 163 -10.94 -4.59 -7.47
CA GLN A 163 -11.48 -4.34 -6.13
C GLN A 163 -11.21 -5.49 -5.13
N GLN A 164 -10.17 -6.29 -5.39
CA GLN A 164 -9.68 -7.32 -4.47
C GLN A 164 -8.82 -6.69 -3.37
N PHE A 165 -9.39 -5.75 -2.63
CA PHE A 165 -8.68 -4.93 -1.65
C PHE A 165 -8.07 -5.76 -0.53
N GLU A 166 -8.69 -6.88 -0.16
CA GLU A 166 -8.16 -7.81 0.85
C GLU A 166 -6.77 -8.33 0.46
N GLN A 167 -6.69 -8.87 -0.75
CA GLN A 167 -5.48 -9.46 -1.32
C GLN A 167 -4.46 -8.36 -1.65
N ALA A 168 -4.92 -7.22 -2.18
CA ALA A 168 -4.07 -6.07 -2.45
C ALA A 168 -3.38 -5.56 -1.18
N PHE A 169 -4.08 -5.51 -0.05
CA PHE A 169 -3.52 -5.10 1.23
C PHE A 169 -2.43 -6.06 1.69
N ALA A 170 -2.67 -7.37 1.65
CA ALA A 170 -1.67 -8.37 2.02
C ALA A 170 -0.41 -8.26 1.14
N SER A 171 -0.59 -8.15 -0.19
CA SER A 171 0.51 -7.95 -1.14
C SER A 171 1.28 -6.65 -0.86
N LEU A 172 0.58 -5.54 -0.66
CA LEU A 172 1.19 -4.22 -0.43
C LEU A 172 1.85 -4.10 0.93
N SER A 173 1.32 -4.77 1.96
CA SER A 173 1.94 -4.83 3.29
C SER A 173 3.30 -5.52 3.21
N ALA A 174 3.35 -6.73 2.63
CA ALA A 174 4.59 -7.45 2.41
C ALA A 174 5.59 -6.66 1.53
N LEU A 175 5.07 -5.94 0.53
CA LEU A 175 5.88 -5.10 -0.34
C LEU A 175 6.44 -3.86 0.36
N HIS A 176 5.64 -3.26 1.26
CA HIS A 176 6.06 -2.14 2.09
C HIS A 176 7.15 -2.55 3.07
N ASP A 177 7.05 -3.73 3.69
CA ASP A 177 8.08 -4.26 4.59
C ASP A 177 9.44 -4.42 3.89
N LYS A 178 9.44 -4.93 2.65
CA LYS A 178 10.65 -5.07 1.83
C LYS A 178 11.17 -3.73 1.30
N HIS A 179 10.26 -2.82 0.91
CA HIS A 179 10.57 -1.58 0.21
C HIS A 179 9.85 -0.36 0.81
N PRO A 180 10.17 0.04 2.06
CA PRO A 180 9.37 0.98 2.84
C PRO A 180 9.33 2.41 2.29
N LYS A 181 10.28 2.77 1.41
CA LYS A 181 10.39 4.10 0.80
C LYS A 181 9.88 4.17 -0.65
N HIS A 182 9.40 3.06 -1.21
CA HIS A 182 9.03 3.01 -2.63
C HIS A 182 7.71 3.77 -2.87
N LYS A 183 7.78 4.89 -3.58
CA LYS A 183 6.66 5.84 -3.72
C LYS A 183 5.38 5.25 -4.28
N VAL A 184 5.47 4.41 -5.33
CA VAL A 184 4.28 3.78 -5.94
C VAL A 184 3.58 2.84 -4.96
N VAL A 185 4.36 2.11 -4.15
CA VAL A 185 3.83 1.16 -3.16
C VAL A 185 3.14 1.94 -2.06
N LEU A 186 3.77 3.00 -1.56
CA LEU A 186 3.17 3.88 -0.56
C LEU A 186 1.86 4.51 -1.04
N THR A 187 1.79 5.00 -2.28
CA THR A 187 0.57 5.58 -2.83
C THR A 187 -0.56 4.56 -2.94
N MET A 188 -0.28 3.37 -3.46
CA MET A 188 -1.26 2.28 -3.55
C MET A 188 -1.69 1.81 -2.16
N PHE A 189 -0.74 1.63 -1.24
CA PHE A 189 -1.01 1.14 0.10
C PHE A 189 -1.87 2.13 0.89
N LYS A 190 -1.59 3.44 0.78
CA LYS A 190 -2.46 4.50 1.31
C LYS A 190 -3.90 4.34 0.83
N ALA A 191 -4.10 4.18 -0.49
CA ALA A 191 -5.44 4.05 -1.06
C ALA A 191 -6.16 2.79 -0.54
N VAL A 192 -5.47 1.65 -0.52
CA VAL A 192 -6.03 0.39 -0.02
C VAL A 192 -6.36 0.45 1.47
N CYS A 193 -5.51 1.08 2.30
CA CYS A 193 -5.82 1.27 3.72
C CYS A 193 -7.07 2.11 3.93
N ILE A 194 -7.30 3.15 3.11
CA ILE A 194 -8.51 3.98 3.19
C ILE A 194 -9.75 3.16 2.80
N GLU A 195 -9.71 2.44 1.68
CA GLU A 195 -10.83 1.60 1.22
C GLU A 195 -11.19 0.51 2.24
N ARG A 196 -10.18 -0.11 2.83
CA ARG A 196 -10.36 -1.15 3.85
C ARG A 196 -10.64 -0.62 5.26
N LYS A 197 -10.56 0.69 5.48
CA LYS A 197 -10.69 1.31 6.82
C LYS A 197 -9.64 0.80 7.81
N GLU A 198 -8.44 0.49 7.33
CA GLU A 198 -7.30 0.04 8.13
C GLU A 198 -6.59 1.25 8.73
N TRP A 199 -7.29 1.97 9.61
CA TRP A 199 -6.87 3.30 10.10
C TRP A 199 -5.58 3.24 10.93
N GLY A 200 -5.41 2.20 11.74
CA GLY A 200 -4.18 1.97 12.50
C GLY A 200 -2.95 1.83 11.59
N GLN A 201 -3.08 1.05 10.50
CA GLN A 201 -2.01 0.91 9.52
C GLN A 201 -1.74 2.23 8.81
N LEU A 202 -2.79 2.96 8.43
CA LEU A 202 -2.68 4.26 7.77
C LEU A 202 -1.96 5.30 8.64
N LEU A 203 -2.26 5.35 9.94
CA LEU A 203 -1.58 6.22 10.90
C LEU A 203 -0.08 5.97 10.94
N SER A 204 0.35 4.72 10.89
CA SER A 204 1.78 4.35 10.85
C SER A 204 2.45 4.76 9.53
N LEU A 205 1.67 4.82 8.44
CA LEU A 205 2.15 5.12 7.09
C LEU A 205 2.32 6.64 6.83
N ILE A 206 1.49 7.48 7.45
CA ILE A 206 1.47 8.95 7.25
C ILE A 206 2.85 9.61 7.39
N PRO A 207 3.66 9.34 8.44
CA PRO A 207 4.98 9.94 8.58
C PRO A 207 5.91 9.62 7.39
N THR A 208 5.82 8.40 6.86
CA THR A 208 6.61 7.95 5.70
C THR A 208 6.12 8.63 4.42
N LEU A 209 4.79 8.76 4.24
CA LEU A 209 4.18 9.49 3.12
C LEU A 209 4.63 10.96 3.09
N GLN A 210 4.65 11.63 4.24
CA GLN A 210 5.16 13.01 4.37
C GLN A 210 6.65 13.10 4.01
N LYS A 211 7.49 12.21 4.56
CA LYS A 211 8.93 12.16 4.28
C LYS A 211 9.23 11.95 2.79
N GLN A 212 8.40 11.17 2.09
CA GLN A 212 8.53 10.93 0.65
C GLN A 212 7.91 12.03 -0.23
N LYS A 213 7.36 13.09 0.37
CA LYS A 213 6.64 14.18 -0.29
C LYS A 213 5.41 13.71 -1.09
N LEU A 214 4.76 12.65 -0.61
CA LEU A 214 3.51 12.13 -1.16
C LEU A 214 2.27 12.77 -0.51
N LEU A 215 2.48 13.47 0.61
CA LEU A 215 1.50 14.31 1.28
C LEU A 215 2.18 15.62 1.68
N THR A 216 1.47 16.73 1.53
CA THR A 216 1.84 18.00 2.16
C THR A 216 1.65 17.93 3.68
N SER A 217 2.17 18.92 4.43
CA SER A 217 1.94 18.97 5.87
C SER A 217 0.44 19.04 6.20
N GLY A 218 -0.29 19.90 5.51
CA GLY A 218 -1.73 20.07 5.72
C GLY A 218 -2.54 18.81 5.41
N GLU A 219 -2.31 18.16 4.26
CA GLU A 219 -3.02 16.93 3.90
C GLU A 219 -2.74 15.80 4.89
N ALA A 220 -1.50 15.69 5.37
CA ALA A 220 -1.15 14.67 6.34
C ALA A 220 -1.71 14.95 7.73
N ASP A 221 -1.80 16.21 8.14
CA ASP A 221 -2.42 16.56 9.42
C ASP A 221 -3.94 16.30 9.39
N GLU A 222 -4.62 16.66 8.29
CA GLU A 222 -6.04 16.33 8.07
C GLU A 222 -6.27 14.82 8.04
N LEU A 223 -5.46 14.08 7.27
CA LEU A 223 -5.57 12.62 7.19
C LEU A 223 -5.29 11.96 8.53
N ARG A 224 -4.32 12.46 9.30
CA ARG A 224 -3.97 11.94 10.63
C ARG A 224 -5.12 12.15 11.61
N LYS A 225 -5.72 13.35 11.61
CA LYS A 225 -6.91 13.63 12.41
C LYS A 225 -8.02 12.63 12.06
N HIS A 226 -8.44 12.61 10.80
CA HIS A 226 -9.51 11.72 10.37
C HIS A 226 -9.24 10.24 10.73
N SER A 227 -8.01 9.76 10.48
CA SER A 227 -7.64 8.38 10.81
C SER A 227 -7.68 8.09 12.31
N HIS A 228 -7.25 9.01 13.18
CA HIS A 228 -7.38 8.81 14.63
C HIS A 228 -8.84 8.77 15.08
N PHE A 229 -9.69 9.63 14.51
CA PHE A 229 -11.11 9.68 14.85
C PHE A 229 -11.80 8.35 14.51
N GLU A 230 -11.61 7.86 13.29
CA GLU A 230 -12.20 6.59 12.85
C GLU A 230 -11.61 5.38 13.59
N HIS A 231 -10.29 5.41 13.88
CA HIS A 231 -9.63 4.34 14.63
C HIS A 231 -10.16 4.19 16.05
N LEU A 232 -10.52 5.28 16.74
CA LEU A 232 -11.16 5.22 18.06
C LEU A 232 -12.49 4.45 17.99
N GLY A 233 -13.32 4.75 16.99
CA GLY A 233 -14.60 4.06 16.78
C GLY A 233 -14.42 2.57 16.44
N GLU A 234 -13.38 2.23 15.68
CA GLU A 234 -13.04 0.85 15.34
C GLU A 234 -12.56 0.06 16.56
N VAL A 235 -11.59 0.58 17.32
CA VAL A 235 -11.07 -0.08 18.52
C VAL A 235 -12.17 -0.21 19.57
N ALA A 236 -13.02 0.80 19.72
CA ALA A 236 -14.19 0.73 20.58
C ALA A 236 -15.11 -0.43 20.19
N LYS A 237 -15.25 -0.79 18.91
CA LYS A 237 -16.04 -1.95 18.47
C LYS A 237 -15.33 -3.28 18.76
N GLN A 238 -14.04 -3.37 18.48
CA GLN A 238 -13.28 -4.64 18.53
C GLN A 238 -12.80 -5.02 19.94
N GLN A 239 -12.26 -4.05 20.69
CA GLN A 239 -11.58 -4.27 21.98
C GLN A 239 -12.34 -3.68 23.17
N GLY A 240 -13.38 -2.91 22.88
CA GLY A 240 -14.26 -2.33 23.88
C GLY A 240 -13.67 -1.16 24.66
N SER A 241 -14.20 -0.93 25.87
CA SER A 241 -13.89 0.28 26.64
C SER A 241 -12.44 0.34 27.09
N THR A 242 -11.84 -0.81 27.42
CA THR A 242 -10.41 -0.90 27.79
C THR A 242 -9.52 -0.51 26.62
N GLY A 243 -9.70 -1.14 25.46
CA GLY A 243 -8.92 -0.82 24.25
C GLY A 243 -9.13 0.62 23.77
N LEU A 244 -10.34 1.16 23.96
CA LEU A 244 -10.64 2.57 23.67
C LEU A 244 -9.83 3.51 24.59
N LEU A 245 -9.79 3.23 25.89
CA LEU A 245 -9.01 4.04 26.84
C LEU A 245 -7.50 3.90 26.61
N ASP A 246 -7.02 2.72 26.25
CA ASP A 246 -5.62 2.50 25.88
C ASP A 246 -5.26 3.30 24.63
N THR A 247 -6.10 3.24 23.59
CA THR A 247 -5.93 4.04 22.37
C THR A 247 -5.97 5.55 22.69
N TRP A 248 -6.95 5.98 23.49
CA TRP A 248 -7.05 7.35 23.97
C TRP A 248 -5.76 7.79 24.68
N SER A 249 -5.22 6.96 25.57
CA SER A 249 -4.00 7.26 26.32
C SER A 249 -2.77 7.43 25.40
N SER A 250 -2.76 6.77 24.24
CA SER A 250 -1.69 6.88 23.24
C SER A 250 -1.82 8.11 22.32
N LEU A 251 -2.97 8.80 22.31
CA LEU A 251 -3.19 9.93 21.41
C LEU A 251 -2.22 11.10 21.69
N PRO A 252 -1.78 11.82 20.65
CA PRO A 252 -1.05 13.07 20.80
C PRO A 252 -1.80 14.07 21.69
N LYS A 253 -1.08 14.80 22.54
CA LYS A 253 -1.64 15.78 23.47
C LYS A 253 -2.55 16.80 22.79
N ALA A 254 -2.21 17.25 21.57
CA ALA A 254 -3.03 18.18 20.80
C ALA A 254 -4.43 17.63 20.49
N LEU A 255 -4.55 16.33 20.19
CA LEU A 255 -5.85 15.70 19.91
C LEU A 255 -6.65 15.42 21.19
N LYS A 256 -5.96 15.15 22.31
CA LYS A 256 -6.61 14.98 23.62
C LYS A 256 -7.27 16.27 24.14
N HIS A 257 -6.77 17.44 23.73
CA HIS A 257 -7.37 18.74 24.03
C HIS A 257 -8.34 19.23 22.95
N ASP A 258 -8.61 18.43 21.92
CA ASP A 258 -9.63 18.73 20.93
C ASP A 258 -10.99 18.23 21.47
N GLY A 259 -11.90 19.17 21.71
CA GLY A 259 -13.25 18.90 22.24
C GLY A 259 -14.03 17.85 21.44
N ARG A 260 -13.77 17.72 20.13
CA ARG A 260 -14.43 16.74 19.26
C ARG A 260 -14.00 15.31 19.57
N TYR A 261 -12.71 15.09 19.80
CA TYR A 261 -12.17 13.76 20.15
C TYR A 261 -12.57 13.36 21.56
N LEU A 262 -12.53 14.32 22.49
CA LEU A 262 -13.03 14.13 23.84
C LEU A 262 -14.50 13.70 23.81
N ALA A 263 -15.35 14.44 23.10
CA ALA A 263 -16.77 14.15 22.99
C ALA A 263 -17.05 12.79 22.31
N GLU A 264 -16.34 12.47 21.23
CA GLU A 264 -16.49 11.17 20.57
C GLU A 264 -16.08 10.02 21.48
N THR A 265 -14.95 10.14 22.17
CA THR A 265 -14.47 9.11 23.11
C THR A 265 -15.47 8.89 24.25
N VAL A 266 -16.00 9.98 24.81
CA VAL A 266 -17.06 9.94 25.84
C VAL A 266 -18.34 9.30 25.30
N ASN A 267 -18.78 9.63 24.08
CA ASN A 267 -19.93 8.99 23.44
C ASN A 267 -19.73 7.48 23.22
N LEU A 268 -18.55 7.07 22.74
CA LEU A 268 -18.21 5.67 22.53
C LEU A 268 -18.21 4.88 23.85
N LEU A 269 -17.70 5.46 24.94
CA LEU A 269 -17.78 4.86 26.28
C LEU A 269 -19.23 4.73 26.77
N MET A 270 -20.04 5.80 26.64
CA MET A 270 -21.45 5.78 27.03
C MET A 270 -22.28 4.79 26.21
N GLY A 271 -22.05 4.71 24.89
CA GLY A 271 -22.73 3.73 24.01
C GLY A 271 -22.44 2.28 24.38
N ARG A 272 -21.38 2.04 25.17
CA ARG A 272 -20.99 0.75 25.70
C ARG A 272 -21.36 0.56 27.18
N ASN A 273 -22.20 1.45 27.72
CA ASN A 273 -22.64 1.48 29.12
C ASN A 273 -21.49 1.68 30.13
N ASP A 274 -20.31 2.12 29.69
CA ASP A 274 -19.18 2.47 30.58
C ASP A 274 -19.25 3.95 30.96
N HIS A 275 -20.30 4.30 31.70
CA HIS A 275 -20.55 5.68 32.15
C HIS A 275 -19.54 6.15 33.21
N GLN A 276 -18.93 5.22 33.95
CA GLN A 276 -17.95 5.57 34.98
C GLN A 276 -16.64 6.06 34.35
N SER A 277 -16.10 5.34 33.36
CA SER A 277 -14.92 5.81 32.62
C SER A 277 -15.19 7.10 31.86
N ALA A 278 -16.38 7.22 31.25
CA ALA A 278 -16.82 8.44 30.58
C ALA A 278 -16.85 9.64 31.54
N TYR A 279 -17.40 9.46 32.74
CA TYR A 279 -17.41 10.47 33.80
C TYR A 279 -15.98 10.89 34.20
N LEU A 280 -15.10 9.93 34.48
CA LEU A 280 -13.73 10.22 34.89
C LEU A 280 -12.96 11.02 33.82
N LEU A 281 -13.04 10.58 32.56
CA LEU A 281 -12.40 11.25 31.43
C LEU A 281 -12.93 12.68 31.24
N MET A 282 -14.25 12.84 31.29
CA MET A 282 -14.89 14.14 31.11
C MET A 282 -14.55 15.12 32.24
N MET A 283 -14.49 14.62 33.48
CA MET A 283 -14.17 15.43 34.65
C MET A 283 -12.70 15.87 34.69
N ASP A 284 -11.78 15.05 34.20
CA ASP A 284 -10.37 15.40 34.03
C ASP A 284 -10.18 16.50 32.96
N ALA A 285 -10.88 16.36 31.83
CA ALA A 285 -10.87 17.37 30.77
C ALA A 285 -11.46 18.72 31.23
N LEU A 286 -12.64 18.70 31.85
CA LEU A 286 -13.35 19.90 32.31
C LEU A 286 -12.65 20.66 33.45
N SER A 287 -11.75 20.01 34.21
CA SER A 287 -10.90 20.75 35.15
C SER A 287 -9.91 21.70 34.46
N ASN A 288 -9.49 21.37 33.23
CA ASN A 288 -8.48 22.13 32.50
C ASN A 288 -9.11 23.18 31.57
N GLU A 289 -10.18 22.84 30.86
CA GLU A 289 -10.82 23.71 29.87
C GLU A 289 -12.32 23.41 29.72
N LEU A 290 -13.12 24.42 29.36
CA LEU A 290 -14.53 24.21 29.06
C LEU A 290 -14.68 23.81 27.60
N TYR A 291 -15.14 22.57 27.38
CA TYR A 291 -15.45 22.05 26.06
C TYR A 291 -16.98 22.01 25.87
N PRO A 292 -17.57 22.88 25.02
CA PRO A 292 -19.01 22.91 24.77
C PRO A 292 -19.60 21.54 24.41
N GLU A 293 -18.86 20.75 23.63
CA GLU A 293 -19.24 19.41 23.21
C GLU A 293 -19.41 18.48 24.42
N LEU A 294 -18.47 18.49 25.38
CA LEU A 294 -18.56 17.71 26.61
C LEU A 294 -19.68 18.17 27.54
N ILE A 295 -19.87 19.49 27.67
CA ILE A 295 -20.96 20.05 28.48
C ILE A 295 -22.31 19.55 27.97
N SER A 296 -22.50 19.49 26.64
CA SER A 296 -23.74 18.97 26.05
C SER A 296 -23.98 17.47 26.26
N LEU A 297 -22.91 16.69 26.47
CA LEU A 297 -22.97 15.26 26.74
C LEU A 297 -23.15 14.93 28.22
N THR A 298 -22.74 15.83 29.10
CA THR A 298 -22.74 15.63 30.55
C THR A 298 -24.11 15.17 31.09
N PRO A 299 -25.26 15.77 30.69
CA PRO A 299 -26.57 15.32 31.13
C PRO A 299 -26.96 13.93 30.64
N LYS A 300 -26.30 13.38 29.61
CA LYS A 300 -26.59 12.04 29.08
C LYS A 300 -25.93 10.93 29.89
N LEU A 301 -24.97 11.25 30.76
CA LEU A 301 -24.35 10.28 31.66
C LEU A 301 -25.41 9.62 32.56
N ASN A 302 -25.20 8.33 32.80
CA ASN A 302 -25.95 7.55 33.78
C ASN A 302 -25.00 7.17 34.91
N ILE A 303 -24.98 7.98 35.96
CA ILE A 303 -24.11 7.80 37.13
C ILE A 303 -24.95 7.67 38.40
N SER A 304 -24.38 7.06 39.43
CA SER A 304 -25.06 6.84 40.71
C SER A 304 -25.20 8.11 41.55
N ASP A 305 -24.28 9.08 41.40
CA ASP A 305 -24.23 10.29 42.21
C ASP A 305 -24.20 11.55 41.31
N TYR A 306 -25.39 12.07 40.99
CA TYR A 306 -25.54 13.33 40.28
C TYR A 306 -25.21 14.54 41.17
N HIS A 307 -25.34 14.42 42.49
CA HIS A 307 -25.12 15.52 43.43
C HIS A 307 -23.66 15.99 43.39
N ALA A 308 -22.72 15.05 43.50
CA ALA A 308 -21.29 15.34 43.43
C ALA A 308 -20.88 15.96 42.08
N LEU A 309 -21.49 15.53 40.98
CA LEU A 309 -21.28 16.10 39.66
C LEU A 309 -21.79 17.56 39.59
N ILE A 310 -22.99 17.83 40.09
CA ILE A 310 -23.57 19.18 40.11
C ILE A 310 -22.71 20.14 40.92
N GLU A 311 -22.28 19.73 42.12
CA GLU A 311 -21.43 20.57 42.97
C GLU A 311 -20.07 20.87 42.30
N ARG A 312 -19.49 19.90 41.60
CA ARG A 312 -18.26 20.10 40.83
C ARG A 312 -18.46 21.09 39.68
N LEU A 313 -19.55 20.97 38.92
CA LEU A 313 -19.88 21.89 37.82
C LEU A 313 -20.20 23.30 38.32
N LYS A 314 -20.91 23.44 39.45
CA LYS A 314 -21.16 24.76 40.10
C LYS A 314 -19.85 25.43 40.52
N ARG A 315 -18.88 24.68 41.05
CA ARG A 315 -17.55 25.23 41.35
C ARG A 315 -16.85 25.72 40.08
N LEU A 316 -16.93 24.96 39.00
CA LEU A 316 -16.37 25.37 37.70
C LEU A 316 -17.05 26.64 37.16
N GLN A 317 -18.38 26.74 37.29
CA GLN A 317 -19.18 27.91 36.88
C GLN A 317 -18.75 29.19 37.62
N LYS A 318 -18.45 29.09 38.93
CA LYS A 318 -17.94 30.24 39.71
C LYS A 318 -16.57 30.71 39.25
N THR A 319 -15.71 29.78 38.82
CA THR A 319 -14.35 30.12 38.36
C THR A 319 -14.28 30.56 36.91
N ARG A 320 -15.31 30.25 36.12
CA ARG A 320 -15.37 30.51 34.68
C ARG A 320 -16.72 31.13 34.35
N GLU A 321 -16.84 32.41 34.69
CA GLU A 321 -18.06 33.19 34.47
C GLU A 321 -18.47 33.19 32.99
N GLY A 322 -19.78 33.09 32.72
CA GLY A 322 -20.34 33.44 31.41
C GLY A 322 -20.70 32.28 30.46
N SER A 323 -20.72 31.03 30.91
CA SER A 323 -21.22 29.93 30.05
C SER A 323 -22.68 29.58 30.37
N GLY A 324 -23.62 30.15 29.62
CA GLY A 324 -25.03 29.75 29.63
C GLY A 324 -25.24 28.25 29.41
N LEU A 325 -24.35 27.62 28.62
CA LEU A 325 -24.31 26.17 28.40
C LEU A 325 -24.08 25.40 29.70
N LEU A 326 -23.20 25.89 30.57
CA LEU A 326 -22.90 25.22 31.84
C LEU A 326 -24.08 25.31 32.81
N ALA A 327 -24.76 26.47 32.88
CA ALA A 327 -25.99 26.64 33.65
C ALA A 327 -27.11 25.70 33.16
N VAL A 328 -27.31 25.62 31.83
CA VAL A 328 -28.26 24.68 31.22
C VAL A 328 -27.94 23.24 31.61
N CYS A 329 -26.67 22.84 31.51
CA CYS A 329 -26.23 21.49 31.88
C CYS A 329 -26.48 21.19 33.37
N ILE A 330 -26.12 22.11 34.27
CA ILE A 330 -26.35 21.96 35.72
C ILE A 330 -27.85 21.80 35.99
N GLY A 331 -28.68 22.66 35.39
CA GLY A 331 -30.13 22.57 35.52
C GLY A 331 -30.69 21.25 35.00
N GLN A 332 -30.22 20.73 33.87
CA GLN A 332 -30.62 19.41 33.35
C GLN A 332 -30.25 18.26 34.31
N LEU A 333 -29.11 18.35 34.99
CA LEU A 333 -28.73 17.37 36.01
C LEU A 333 -29.58 17.50 37.29
N MET A 334 -29.95 18.72 37.70
CA MET A 334 -30.86 18.93 38.83
C MET A 334 -32.25 18.33 38.57
N VAL A 335 -32.74 18.43 37.33
CA VAL A 335 -33.95 17.71 36.89
C VAL A 335 -33.76 16.20 37.06
N LYS A 336 -32.60 15.62 36.72
CA LYS A 336 -32.36 14.19 36.96
C LYS A 336 -32.30 13.80 38.44
N GLU A 337 -31.76 14.68 39.29
CA GLU A 337 -31.67 14.48 40.75
C GLU A 337 -33.02 14.69 41.46
N GLY A 338 -33.99 15.34 40.80
CA GLY A 338 -35.31 15.64 41.36
C GLY A 338 -35.42 16.99 42.08
N ARG A 339 -34.44 17.89 41.89
CA ARG A 339 -34.41 19.25 42.45
C ARG A 339 -35.10 20.24 41.52
N TRP A 340 -36.40 20.06 41.33
CA TRP A 340 -37.16 20.74 40.29
C TRP A 340 -37.18 22.27 40.44
N SER A 341 -37.34 22.79 41.66
CA SER A 341 -37.38 24.24 41.92
C SER A 341 -36.06 24.93 41.59
N GLU A 342 -34.94 24.39 42.08
CA GLU A 342 -33.59 24.89 41.76
C GLU A 342 -33.29 24.77 40.26
N ALA A 343 -33.73 23.67 39.64
CA ALA A 343 -33.57 23.48 38.20
C ALA A 343 -34.27 24.56 37.39
N VAL A 344 -35.48 25.00 37.78
CA VAL A 344 -36.21 26.07 37.09
C VAL A 344 -35.43 27.38 37.12
N GLU A 345 -34.86 27.75 38.26
CA GLU A 345 -34.06 28.98 38.42
C GLU A 345 -32.82 28.92 37.52
N GLU A 346 -32.02 27.85 37.63
CA GLU A 346 -30.77 27.68 36.89
C GLU A 346 -31.00 27.58 35.37
N LEU A 347 -32.01 26.81 34.93
CA LEU A 347 -32.36 26.66 33.51
C LEU A 347 -32.88 27.97 32.93
N SER A 348 -33.70 28.72 33.67
CA SER A 348 -34.23 30.01 33.19
C SER A 348 -33.10 31.02 32.97
N GLN A 349 -32.12 31.06 33.89
CA GLN A 349 -30.92 31.87 33.71
C GLN A 349 -30.08 31.39 32.53
N GLY A 350 -29.80 30.08 32.43
CA GLY A 350 -28.98 29.51 31.36
C GLY A 350 -29.58 29.69 29.96
N ILE A 351 -30.90 29.50 29.81
CA ILE A 351 -31.62 29.65 28.54
C ILE A 351 -31.54 31.08 27.99
N SER A 352 -31.48 32.09 28.86
CA SER A 352 -31.33 33.48 28.41
C SER A 352 -30.01 33.72 27.65
N GLN A 353 -28.99 32.91 27.92
CA GLN A 353 -27.65 33.01 27.34
C GLN A 353 -27.39 31.93 26.28
N SER A 354 -27.97 30.74 26.41
CA SER A 354 -27.73 29.59 25.53
C SER A 354 -29.03 28.81 25.32
N PRO A 355 -29.98 29.36 24.54
CA PRO A 355 -31.24 28.68 24.26
C PRO A 355 -30.98 27.40 23.45
N SER A 356 -31.67 26.31 23.80
CA SER A 356 -31.68 25.09 23.02
C SER A 356 -32.98 24.32 23.25
N THR A 357 -33.37 23.49 22.28
CA THR A 357 -34.51 22.56 22.42
C THR A 357 -34.36 21.69 23.67
N SER A 358 -33.15 21.20 23.94
CA SER A 358 -32.87 20.37 25.11
C SER A 358 -33.08 21.12 26.44
N ALA A 359 -32.72 22.42 26.48
CA ALA A 359 -32.87 23.27 27.66
C ALA A 359 -34.36 23.57 27.93
N TYR A 360 -35.12 23.96 26.90
CA TYR A 360 -36.56 24.20 27.03
C TYR A 360 -37.32 22.94 27.43
N THR A 361 -36.94 21.78 26.87
CA THR A 361 -37.57 20.50 27.22
C THR A 361 -37.32 20.14 28.69
N ALA A 362 -36.10 20.34 29.19
CA ALA A 362 -35.80 20.11 30.60
C ALA A 362 -36.53 21.07 31.54
N LEU A 363 -36.64 22.35 31.15
CA LEU A 363 -37.38 23.35 31.92
C LEU A 363 -38.89 23.02 31.98
N ALA A 364 -39.47 22.64 30.84
CA ALA A 364 -40.86 22.21 30.78
C ALA A 364 -41.13 20.99 31.67
N HIS A 365 -40.23 20.00 31.65
CA HIS A 365 -40.33 18.83 32.51
C HIS A 365 -40.22 19.20 34.00
N ALA A 366 -39.35 20.16 34.37
CA ALA A 366 -39.27 20.67 35.74
C ALA A 366 -40.59 21.34 36.19
N TYR A 367 -41.20 22.18 35.35
CA TYR A 367 -42.51 22.79 35.62
C TYR A 367 -43.61 21.74 35.78
N GLU A 368 -43.62 20.72 34.93
CA GLU A 368 -44.58 19.62 35.00
C GLU A 368 -44.49 18.88 36.35
N LYS A 369 -43.28 18.58 36.81
CA LYS A 369 -43.06 17.94 38.12
C LYS A 369 -43.44 18.81 39.32
N LEU A 370 -43.44 20.14 39.15
CA LEU A 370 -43.92 21.10 40.15
C LEU A 370 -45.44 21.34 40.08
N GLY A 371 -46.16 20.74 39.13
CA GLY A 371 -47.60 20.96 38.93
C GLY A 371 -47.95 22.27 38.20
N LEU A 372 -46.96 22.97 37.64
CA LEU A 372 -47.12 24.22 36.88
C LEU A 372 -47.45 23.92 35.42
N VAL A 373 -48.61 23.31 35.19
CA VAL A 373 -49.01 22.73 33.88
C VAL A 373 -49.08 23.78 32.76
N ASN A 374 -49.53 24.99 33.06
CA ASN A 374 -49.61 26.07 32.05
C ASN A 374 -48.23 26.51 31.58
N ASP A 375 -47.28 26.66 32.52
CA ASP A 375 -45.90 27.06 32.22
C ASP A 375 -45.15 25.93 31.50
N ALA A 376 -45.38 24.68 31.90
CA ALA A 376 -44.85 23.51 31.22
C ALA A 376 -45.29 23.47 29.74
N ASN A 377 -46.59 23.59 29.47
CA ASN A 377 -47.14 23.58 28.11
C ASN A 377 -46.63 24.75 27.26
N ALA A 378 -46.54 25.96 27.84
CA ALA A 378 -45.97 27.12 27.14
C ALA A 378 -44.49 26.89 26.77
N THR A 379 -43.73 26.26 27.68
CA THR A 379 -42.31 25.97 27.49
C THR A 379 -42.09 24.82 26.48
N TYR A 380 -42.92 23.78 26.48
CA TYR A 380 -42.89 22.74 25.44
C TYR A 380 -43.16 23.31 24.04
N LYS A 381 -44.12 24.24 23.91
CA LYS A 381 -44.37 24.94 22.63
C LYS A 381 -43.15 25.73 22.16
N LYS A 382 -42.45 26.42 23.07
CA LYS A 382 -41.18 27.12 22.76
C LYS A 382 -40.09 26.15 22.32
N SER A 383 -39.98 24.99 22.97
CA SER A 383 -39.04 23.93 22.58
C SER A 383 -39.28 23.48 21.13
N LEU A 384 -40.55 23.22 20.78
CA LEU A 384 -40.95 22.81 19.42
C LEU A 384 -40.66 23.90 18.38
N SER A 385 -40.96 25.16 18.67
CA SER A 385 -40.65 26.26 17.76
C SER A 385 -39.15 26.42 17.51
N TYR A 386 -38.33 26.18 18.54
CA TYR A 386 -36.88 26.26 18.42
C TYR A 386 -36.31 25.09 17.61
N HIS A 387 -36.88 23.89 17.75
CA HIS A 387 -36.49 22.72 16.97
C HIS A 387 -36.76 22.87 15.46
N GLN A 388 -37.82 23.60 15.08
CA GLN A 388 -38.17 23.83 13.67
C GLN A 388 -37.28 24.89 12.99
N GLN A 389 -36.52 25.67 13.77
CA GLN A 389 -35.68 26.75 13.28
C GLN A 389 -34.19 26.39 13.20
N ALA A 390 -33.77 25.36 13.94
CA ALA A 390 -32.41 24.82 13.97
C ALA A 390 -32.26 23.69 12.94
#